data_AF-A0A817DCH0-F1
#
_entry.id   AF-A0A817DCH0-F1
#
_cell.length_a   1.000
_cell.length_b   1.000
_cell.length_c   1.000
_cell.angle_alpha   90.00
_cell.angle_beta   90.00
_cell.angle_gamma   90.00
#
_symmetry.space_group_name_H-M   'P 1'
#
loop_
_entity.id
_entity.type
_entity.pdbx_description
1 polymer ?
#
loop_
_entity_poly.entity_id
_entity_poly.type
_entity_poly.pdbx_seq_one_letter_code
_entity_poly.pdbx_strand_id
1 'polypeptide(L)'
;MDVVVVVNAIMIEKMLINNQISFPIMCKPIQAHGDKSHDMKIIFDVQHLNDIDKPCVLQQFIDHDGFLFKVFAIGQNNYHIVRRNSIRNLNTYSSRETISFHSSEVSSSQADHILLSSDPSIIITFDHTLVNKIAQTIQNIFELNLVGIDIIIDRNTGDYAVIDVNYFPGYEGITDFSTQLFDLCQHLLHIS
;
A
#
# COMPACT_ATOMS: atom_id res chain seq x y z
N MET A 1 -7.25 -7.57 13.58
CA MET A 1 -5.91 -7.57 12.98
C MET A 1 -6.15 -7.70 11.51
N ASP A 2 -5.84 -6.67 10.73
CA ASP A 2 -6.41 -6.54 9.38
C ASP A 2 -5.60 -7.31 8.33
N VAL A 3 -4.64 -8.12 8.77
CA VAL A 3 -3.70 -8.88 7.95
C VAL A 3 -3.48 -10.27 8.56
N VAL A 4 -3.45 -11.30 7.72
CA VAL A 4 -3.06 -12.67 8.10
C VAL A 4 -2.23 -13.35 7.00
N VAL A 5 -1.20 -14.10 7.39
CA VAL A 5 -0.36 -14.88 6.46
C VAL A 5 -0.93 -16.29 6.30
N VAL A 6 -1.10 -16.73 5.06
CA VAL A 6 -1.63 -18.05 4.70
C VAL A 6 -0.55 -18.84 3.96
N VAL A 7 -0.09 -19.94 4.57
CA VAL A 7 0.94 -20.81 3.98
C VAL A 7 0.33 -22.10 3.44
N ASN A 8 -0.24 -22.93 4.32
CA ASN A 8 -0.84 -24.24 3.99
C ASN A 8 -2.26 -24.40 4.56
N ALA A 9 -2.92 -23.28 4.92
CA ALA A 9 -4.17 -23.35 5.67
C ALA A 9 -5.30 -23.94 4.82
N ILE A 10 -5.91 -25.00 5.35
CA ILE A 10 -7.06 -25.68 4.75
C ILE A 10 -8.37 -24.95 5.10
N MET A 11 -8.37 -24.07 6.10
CA MET A 11 -9.56 -23.33 6.59
C MET A 11 -9.34 -21.82 6.64
N ILE A 12 -9.20 -21.19 5.47
CA ILE A 12 -8.99 -19.73 5.34
C ILE A 12 -10.10 -18.94 6.05
N GLU A 13 -11.36 -19.34 5.89
CA GLU A 13 -12.51 -18.67 6.53
C GLU A 13 -12.37 -18.55 8.05
N LYS A 14 -11.92 -19.63 8.72
CA LYS A 14 -11.68 -19.59 10.17
C LYS A 14 -10.55 -18.62 10.54
N MET A 15 -9.52 -18.52 9.70
CA MET A 15 -8.43 -17.56 9.92
C MET A 15 -8.93 -16.12 9.77
N LEU A 16 -9.79 -15.86 8.79
CA LEU A 16 -10.41 -14.54 8.61
C LEU A 16 -11.24 -14.15 9.84
N ILE A 17 -12.12 -15.05 10.30
CA ILE A 17 -12.95 -14.84 11.49
C ILE A 17 -12.10 -14.57 12.74
N ASN A 18 -11.09 -15.42 13.00
CA ASN A 18 -10.25 -15.30 14.18
C ASN A 18 -9.43 -14.00 14.20
N ASN A 19 -9.07 -13.47 13.02
CA ASN A 19 -8.33 -12.21 12.90
C ASN A 19 -9.24 -10.99 12.71
N GLN A 20 -10.57 -11.19 12.60
CA GLN A 20 -11.57 -10.16 12.36
C GLN A 20 -11.40 -9.45 11.00
N ILE A 21 -10.96 -10.21 9.98
CA ILE A 21 -10.80 -9.71 8.60
C ILE A 21 -12.12 -9.91 7.86
N SER A 22 -12.66 -8.82 7.33
CA SER A 22 -13.91 -8.82 6.55
C SER A 22 -13.64 -8.69 5.05
N PHE A 23 -14.60 -9.13 4.23
CA PHE A 23 -14.55 -8.93 2.78
C PHE A 23 -14.87 -7.47 2.39
N PRO A 24 -14.33 -6.97 1.27
CA PRO A 24 -13.41 -7.65 0.37
C PRO A 24 -12.00 -7.82 0.97
N ILE A 25 -11.28 -8.86 0.55
CA ILE A 25 -9.90 -9.10 0.98
C ILE A 25 -8.95 -9.00 -0.20
N MET A 26 -7.82 -8.33 0.00
CA MET A 26 -6.68 -8.24 -0.89
C MET A 26 -5.72 -9.39 -0.61
N CYS A 27 -5.41 -10.17 -1.64
CA CYS A 27 -4.40 -11.22 -1.62
C CYS A 27 -3.10 -10.65 -2.21
N LYS A 28 -2.04 -10.65 -1.40
CA LYS A 28 -0.70 -10.23 -1.81
C LYS A 28 0.27 -11.43 -1.77
N PRO A 29 1.12 -11.63 -2.78
CA PRO A 29 2.20 -12.61 -2.70
C PRO A 29 3.10 -12.34 -1.48
N ILE A 30 3.61 -13.38 -0.81
CA ILE A 30 4.57 -13.19 0.30
C ILE A 30 5.89 -12.63 -0.23
N GLN A 31 6.30 -13.07 -1.42
CA GLN A 31 7.52 -12.60 -2.03
C GLN A 31 7.31 -11.18 -2.53
N ALA A 32 8.06 -10.23 -1.96
CA ALA A 32 7.97 -8.80 -2.30
C ALA A 32 8.75 -8.41 -3.57
N HIS A 33 9.62 -9.30 -4.10
CA HIS A 33 10.42 -9.05 -5.31
C HIS A 33 10.53 -10.29 -6.22
N GLY A 34 10.26 -10.13 -7.52
CA GLY A 34 10.37 -11.15 -8.58
C GLY A 34 9.21 -11.07 -9.58
N ASP A 35 9.23 -11.89 -10.63
CA ASP A 35 8.26 -11.78 -11.75
C ASP A 35 6.78 -11.95 -11.36
N LYS A 36 6.49 -12.49 -10.16
CA LYS A 36 5.13 -12.69 -9.62
C LYS A 36 4.87 -11.97 -8.29
N SER A 37 5.77 -11.11 -7.82
CA SER A 37 5.62 -10.46 -6.50
C SER A 37 4.50 -9.44 -6.42
N HIS A 38 3.92 -9.10 -7.57
CA HIS A 38 2.97 -8.01 -7.74
C HIS A 38 1.62 -8.48 -8.30
N ASP A 39 1.45 -9.79 -8.53
CA ASP A 39 0.17 -10.38 -8.92
C ASP A 39 -0.76 -10.40 -7.71
N MET A 40 -1.75 -9.52 -7.71
CA MET A 40 -2.70 -9.34 -6.62
C MET A 40 -4.08 -9.90 -7.01
N LYS A 41 -4.85 -10.30 -6.00
CA LYS A 41 -6.25 -10.67 -6.17
C LYS A 41 -7.14 -9.98 -5.15
N ILE A 42 -8.36 -9.63 -5.54
CA ILE A 42 -9.41 -9.22 -4.60
C ILE A 42 -10.49 -10.28 -4.59
N ILE A 43 -10.81 -10.76 -3.38
CA ILE A 43 -11.86 -11.74 -3.13
C ILE A 43 -13.00 -11.04 -2.38
N PHE A 44 -14.24 -11.22 -2.85
CA PHE A 44 -15.40 -10.49 -2.32
C PHE A 44 -16.27 -11.29 -1.34
N ASP A 45 -16.12 -12.61 -1.30
CA ASP A 45 -16.91 -13.48 -0.44
C ASP A 45 -16.24 -14.85 -0.23
N VAL A 46 -16.89 -15.67 0.61
CA VAL A 46 -16.43 -17.01 0.97
C VAL A 46 -16.43 -18.00 -0.19
N GLN A 47 -17.20 -17.75 -1.26
CA GLN A 47 -17.34 -18.68 -2.38
C GLN A 47 -16.06 -18.76 -3.22
N HIS A 48 -15.29 -17.68 -3.22
CA HIS A 48 -14.09 -17.49 -4.04
C HIS A 48 -12.77 -17.71 -3.28
N LEU A 49 -12.81 -18.23 -2.04
CA LEU A 49 -11.59 -18.50 -1.25
C LEU A 49 -10.65 -19.52 -1.91
N ASN A 50 -11.15 -20.34 -2.85
CA ASN A 50 -10.34 -21.29 -3.60
C ASN A 50 -9.43 -20.61 -4.64
N ASP A 51 -9.72 -19.37 -5.03
CA ASP A 51 -8.91 -18.62 -6.00
C ASP A 51 -7.64 -18.02 -5.36
N ILE A 52 -7.50 -18.14 -4.04
CA ILE A 52 -6.36 -17.64 -3.28
C ILE A 52 -5.14 -18.53 -3.53
N ASP A 53 -4.18 -17.96 -4.25
CA ASP A 53 -2.85 -18.53 -4.40
C ASP A 53 -2.11 -18.51 -3.07
N LYS A 54 -1.37 -19.59 -2.78
CA LYS A 54 -0.63 -19.77 -1.53
C LYS A 54 0.84 -20.04 -1.86
N PRO A 55 1.77 -19.57 -1.01
CA PRO A 55 1.54 -18.82 0.21
C PRO A 55 1.32 -17.32 -0.06
N CYS A 56 0.44 -16.66 0.71
CA CYS A 56 0.08 -15.26 0.51
C CYS A 56 -0.22 -14.53 1.82
N VAL A 57 -0.30 -13.20 1.73
CA VAL A 57 -0.83 -12.32 2.75
C VAL A 57 -2.26 -11.96 2.37
N LEU A 58 -3.20 -12.15 3.29
CA LEU A 58 -4.57 -11.67 3.15
C LEU A 58 -4.70 -10.41 4.00
N GLN A 59 -5.07 -9.29 3.36
CA GLN A 59 -5.32 -8.01 4.02
C GLN A 59 -6.75 -7.58 3.74
N GLN A 60 -7.48 -7.07 4.74
CA GLN A 60 -8.79 -6.46 4.50
C GLN A 60 -8.64 -5.30 3.51
N PHE A 61 -9.48 -5.26 2.48
CA PHE A 61 -9.54 -4.10 1.59
C PHE A 61 -10.27 -2.97 2.30
N ILE A 62 -9.64 -1.79 2.30
CA ILE A 62 -10.19 -0.57 2.90
C ILE A 62 -10.60 0.33 1.73
N ASP A 63 -11.86 0.75 1.70
CA ASP A 63 -12.31 1.75 0.75
C ASP A 63 -11.65 3.11 1.08
N HIS A 64 -10.96 3.70 0.10
CA HIS A 64 -10.08 4.87 0.30
C HIS A 64 -10.19 5.90 -0.84
N ASP A 65 -11.36 5.96 -1.46
CA ASP A 65 -11.73 6.93 -2.49
C ASP A 65 -10.85 6.91 -3.76
N GLY A 66 -10.10 5.83 -3.98
CA GLY A 66 -9.23 5.69 -5.14
C GLY A 66 -7.93 6.50 -5.06
N PHE A 67 -7.48 6.87 -3.86
CA PHE A 67 -6.24 7.65 -3.68
C PHE A 67 -5.21 6.96 -2.79
N LEU A 68 -3.98 6.89 -3.29
CA LEU A 68 -2.81 6.42 -2.58
C LEU A 68 -1.86 7.59 -2.31
N PHE A 69 -1.32 7.66 -1.09
CA PHE A 69 -0.30 8.63 -0.71
C PHE A 69 1.03 7.91 -0.53
N LYS A 70 1.95 8.12 -1.48
CA LYS A 70 3.33 7.62 -1.38
C LYS A 70 4.15 8.61 -0.58
N VAL A 71 4.60 8.21 0.60
CA VAL A 71 5.47 8.99 1.46
C VAL A 71 6.89 8.49 1.30
N PHE A 72 7.76 9.34 0.78
CA PHE A 72 9.16 9.03 0.53
C PHE A 72 10.04 9.74 1.56
N ALA A 73 10.66 8.98 2.45
CA ALA A 73 11.64 9.51 3.40
C ALA A 73 13.06 9.37 2.84
N ILE A 74 13.85 10.45 2.94
CA ILE A 74 15.23 10.55 2.47
C ILE A 74 16.07 11.15 3.60
N GLY A 75 16.64 10.28 4.43
CA GLY A 75 17.29 10.66 5.67
C GLY A 75 16.29 10.98 6.79
N GLN A 76 16.79 11.53 7.89
CA GLN A 76 15.97 11.93 9.02
C GLN A 76 15.34 13.30 8.77
N ASN A 77 14.04 13.44 9.05
CA ASN A 77 13.27 14.69 8.94
C ASN A 77 13.11 15.29 7.54
N ASN A 78 13.37 14.52 6.48
CA ASN A 78 13.12 14.94 5.11
C ASN A 78 12.23 13.90 4.42
N TYR A 79 11.02 14.31 4.06
CA TYR A 79 10.05 13.45 3.40
C TYR A 79 9.23 14.20 2.36
N HIS A 80 8.80 13.46 1.35
CA HIS A 80 7.98 13.95 0.24
C HIS A 80 6.72 13.12 0.16
N ILE A 81 5.58 13.75 -0.16
CA ILE A 81 4.31 13.06 -0.32
C ILE A 81 3.87 13.22 -1.76
N VAL A 82 3.65 12.09 -2.44
CA VAL A 82 3.17 12.03 -3.81
C VAL A 82 1.83 11.31 -3.82
N ARG A 83 0.78 12.02 -4.23
CA ARG A 83 -0.54 11.43 -4.46
C ARG A 83 -0.52 10.62 -5.76
N ARG A 84 -1.12 9.43 -5.73
CA ARG A 84 -1.34 8.55 -6.88
C ARG A 84 -2.81 8.13 -6.94
N ASN A 85 -3.27 7.78 -8.15
CA ASN A 85 -4.51 7.03 -8.29
C ASN A 85 -4.32 5.64 -7.68
N SER A 86 -5.43 5.06 -7.21
CA SER A 86 -5.50 3.76 -6.57
C SER A 86 -6.85 3.11 -6.88
N ILE A 87 -7.04 1.89 -6.37
CA ILE A 87 -8.27 1.11 -6.53
C ILE A 87 -9.45 1.87 -5.93
N ARG A 88 -10.49 2.06 -6.73
CA ARG A 88 -11.75 2.69 -6.34
C ARG A 88 -12.44 1.96 -5.20
N ASN A 89 -13.40 2.64 -4.58
CA ASN A 89 -14.27 2.02 -3.58
C ASN A 89 -15.03 0.83 -4.17
N LEU A 90 -14.92 -0.32 -3.51
CA LEU A 90 -15.46 -1.60 -3.95
C LEU A 90 -16.85 -1.86 -3.38
N ASN A 91 -17.31 -1.08 -2.40
CA ASN A 91 -18.69 -1.15 -1.92
C ASN A 91 -19.74 -0.85 -3.01
N THR A 92 -19.34 -0.19 -4.09
CA THR A 92 -20.18 0.09 -5.27
C THR A 92 -20.08 -0.96 -6.38
N TYR A 93 -19.20 -1.97 -6.22
CA TYR A 93 -18.97 -2.98 -7.24
C TYR A 93 -20.10 -4.03 -7.21
N SER A 94 -20.77 -4.23 -8.35
CA SER A 94 -21.93 -5.12 -8.45
C SER A 94 -21.54 -6.60 -8.61
N SER A 95 -20.40 -6.86 -9.24
CA SER A 95 -19.86 -8.22 -9.37
C SER A 95 -19.18 -8.66 -8.08
N ARG A 96 -19.23 -9.97 -7.80
CA ARG A 96 -18.52 -10.61 -6.67
C ARG A 96 -17.41 -11.56 -7.13
N GLU A 97 -17.18 -11.63 -8.44
CA GLU A 97 -16.10 -12.42 -9.04
C GLU A 97 -14.73 -11.95 -8.57
N THR A 98 -13.78 -12.88 -8.48
CA THR A 98 -12.39 -12.59 -8.18
C THR A 98 -11.79 -11.65 -9.21
N ILE A 99 -11.15 -10.57 -8.74
CA ILE A 99 -10.41 -9.65 -9.61
C ILE A 99 -8.93 -9.94 -9.46
N SER A 100 -8.25 -10.25 -10.58
CA SER A 100 -6.79 -10.41 -10.63
C SER A 100 -6.19 -9.23 -11.38
N PHE A 101 -5.09 -8.66 -10.87
CA PHE A 101 -4.40 -7.53 -11.49
C PHE A 101 -2.93 -7.48 -11.02
N HIS A 102 -2.09 -6.76 -11.76
CA HIS A 102 -0.72 -6.48 -11.32
C HIS A 102 -0.67 -5.14 -10.59
N SER A 103 0.04 -5.04 -9.46
CA SER A 103 -0.03 -3.83 -8.61
C SER A 103 0.35 -2.53 -9.33
N SER A 104 1.30 -2.60 -10.27
CA SER A 104 1.70 -1.45 -11.09
C SER A 104 0.58 -0.91 -12.00
N GLU A 105 -0.42 -1.73 -12.36
CA GLU A 105 -1.56 -1.32 -13.19
C GLU A 105 -2.51 -0.38 -12.44
N VAL A 106 -2.45 -0.37 -11.10
CA VAL A 106 -3.36 0.42 -10.26
C VAL A 106 -2.68 1.49 -9.41
N SER A 107 -1.35 1.45 -9.24
CA SER A 107 -0.63 2.38 -8.34
C SER A 107 0.58 3.09 -8.95
N SER A 108 0.86 2.88 -10.25
CA SER A 108 1.91 3.60 -10.98
C SER A 108 1.44 4.98 -11.47
N SER A 109 2.38 5.81 -11.94
CA SER A 109 2.07 7.15 -12.49
C SER A 109 1.26 7.10 -13.78
N GLN A 110 1.32 5.98 -14.50
CA GLN A 110 0.63 5.73 -15.77
C GLN A 110 -0.49 4.69 -15.63
N ALA A 111 -0.94 4.41 -14.40
CA ALA A 111 -1.94 3.41 -14.12
C ALA A 111 -3.24 3.69 -14.89
N ASP A 112 -3.69 2.70 -15.66
CA ASP A 112 -4.94 2.70 -16.43
C ASP A 112 -5.57 1.31 -16.31
N HIS A 113 -6.60 1.18 -15.47
CA HIS A 113 -7.24 -0.09 -15.16
C HIS A 113 -8.70 0.14 -14.78
N ILE A 114 -9.58 -0.86 -15.02
CA ILE A 114 -11.03 -0.78 -14.71
C ILE A 114 -11.31 -0.52 -13.21
N LEU A 115 -10.34 -0.86 -12.37
CA LEU A 115 -10.38 -0.62 -10.92
C LEU A 115 -10.14 0.84 -10.55
N LEU A 116 -9.66 1.68 -11.47
CA LEU A 116 -9.40 3.08 -11.19
C LEU A 116 -10.68 3.89 -11.42
N SER A 117 -10.94 4.82 -10.51
CA SER A 117 -11.86 5.92 -10.77
C SER A 117 -11.31 7.15 -10.08
N SER A 118 -11.04 8.20 -10.84
CA SER A 118 -10.75 9.51 -10.27
C SER A 118 -12.06 10.29 -10.22
N ASP A 119 -12.62 10.46 -9.03
CA ASP A 119 -13.66 11.47 -8.84
C ASP A 119 -12.95 12.80 -8.46
N PRO A 120 -12.88 13.77 -9.39
CA PRO A 120 -12.18 15.03 -9.14
C PRO A 120 -12.88 15.90 -8.08
N SER A 121 -14.12 15.56 -7.69
CA SER A 121 -14.85 16.27 -6.63
C SER A 121 -14.43 15.86 -5.22
N ILE A 122 -13.71 14.74 -5.07
CA ILE A 122 -13.25 14.26 -3.77
C ILE A 122 -12.05 15.11 -3.32
N ILE A 123 -12.29 15.95 -2.31
CA ILE A 123 -11.27 16.73 -1.62
C ILE A 123 -10.83 15.94 -0.40
N ILE A 124 -9.62 15.40 -0.43
CA ILE A 124 -9.01 14.76 0.74
C ILE A 124 -8.23 15.79 1.53
N THR A 125 -8.52 15.86 2.83
CA THR A 125 -7.70 16.60 3.78
C THR A 125 -6.61 15.68 4.31
N PHE A 126 -5.35 16.07 4.12
CA PHE A 126 -4.18 15.27 4.47
C PHE A 126 -3.44 15.90 5.65
N ASP A 127 -3.34 15.18 6.77
CA ASP A 127 -2.63 15.65 7.96
C ASP A 127 -1.13 15.35 7.84
N HIS A 128 -0.40 16.34 7.35
CA HIS A 128 1.06 16.28 7.22
C HIS A 128 1.77 16.00 8.55
N THR A 129 1.22 16.46 9.68
CA THR A 129 1.85 16.26 11.00
C THR A 129 1.77 14.80 11.41
N LEU A 130 0.60 14.17 11.23
CA LEU A 130 0.42 12.75 11.49
C LEU A 130 1.29 11.90 10.57
N VAL A 131 1.33 12.22 9.28
CA VAL A 131 2.12 11.46 8.29
C VAL A 131 3.62 11.56 8.55
N ASN A 132 4.11 12.74 8.98
CA ASN A 132 5.50 12.88 9.42
C ASN A 132 5.80 11.96 10.61
N LYS A 133 4.92 11.90 11.60
CA LYS A 133 5.08 10.99 12.75
C LYS A 133 5.08 9.52 12.32
N ILE A 134 4.22 9.14 11.38
CA ILE A 134 4.21 7.78 10.80
C ILE A 134 5.55 7.48 10.13
N ALA A 135 6.03 8.36 9.27
CA ALA A 135 7.30 8.18 8.56
C ALA A 135 8.49 8.05 9.52
N GLN A 136 8.62 8.96 10.49
CA GLN A 136 9.66 8.91 11.52
C GLN A 136 9.58 7.63 12.34
N THR A 137 8.37 7.20 12.72
CA THR A 137 8.18 5.97 13.51
C THR A 137 8.66 4.74 12.72
N ILE A 138 8.29 4.64 11.44
CA ILE A 138 8.71 3.55 10.56
C ILE A 138 10.23 3.57 10.34
N GLN A 139 10.83 4.73 10.08
CA GLN A 139 12.29 4.85 9.95
C GLN A 139 13.03 4.41 11.21
N ASN A 140 12.51 4.73 12.39
CA ASN A 140 13.11 4.35 13.67
C ASN A 140 12.94 2.85 13.97
N ILE A 141 11.80 2.25 13.61
CA ILE A 141 11.56 0.81 13.81
C ILE A 141 12.47 -0.04 12.91
N PHE A 142 12.62 0.36 11.65
CA PHE A 142 13.41 -0.40 10.67
C PHE A 142 14.88 0.05 10.56
N GLU A 143 15.25 1.15 11.20
CA GLU A 143 16.58 1.76 11.13
C GLU A 143 17.01 2.09 9.68
N LEU A 144 16.06 2.60 8.88
CA LEU A 144 16.25 2.89 7.46
C LEU A 144 16.26 4.39 7.17
N ASN A 145 17.26 4.83 6.39
CA ASN A 145 17.32 6.22 5.91
C ASN A 145 16.47 6.44 4.65
N LEU A 146 16.28 5.41 3.82
CA LEU A 146 15.64 5.49 2.51
C LEU A 146 14.41 4.58 2.50
N VAL A 147 13.22 5.16 2.64
CA VAL A 147 11.96 4.40 2.82
C VAL A 147 10.86 5.00 1.96
N GLY A 148 10.08 4.14 1.30
CA GLY A 148 8.77 4.46 0.73
C GLY A 148 7.66 3.84 1.56
N ILE A 149 6.64 4.62 1.89
CA ILE A 149 5.49 4.19 2.70
C ILE A 149 4.23 4.50 1.92
N ASP A 150 3.44 3.47 1.65
CA ASP A 150 2.17 3.60 0.94
C ASP A 150 1.05 3.72 1.98
N ILE A 151 0.39 4.88 1.99
CA ILE A 151 -0.67 5.21 2.93
C ILE A 151 -1.98 5.43 2.19
N ILE A 152 -3.05 4.84 2.71
CA ILE A 152 -4.43 5.13 2.30
C ILE A 152 -5.21 5.69 3.50
N ILE A 153 -6.30 6.40 3.23
CA ILE A 153 -7.17 6.96 4.25
C ILE A 153 -8.54 6.28 4.12
N ASP A 154 -9.01 5.64 5.19
CA ASP A 154 -10.31 4.97 5.21
C ASP A 154 -11.42 6.00 5.00
N ARG A 155 -12.25 5.82 3.97
CA ARG A 155 -13.33 6.76 3.64
C ARG A 155 -14.41 6.87 4.71
N ASN A 156 -14.55 5.86 5.57
CA ASN A 156 -15.61 5.76 6.56
C ASN A 156 -15.16 6.32 7.91
N THR A 157 -13.92 6.04 8.32
CA THR A 157 -13.39 6.47 9.63
C THR A 157 -12.46 7.69 9.55
N GLY A 158 -11.82 7.91 8.41
CA GLY A 158 -10.75 8.90 8.25
C GLY A 158 -9.40 8.42 8.79
N ASP A 159 -9.28 7.16 9.21
CA ASP A 159 -8.04 6.60 9.74
C ASP A 159 -7.00 6.37 8.64
N TYR A 160 -5.73 6.49 9.02
CA TYR A 160 -4.59 6.30 8.14
C TYR A 160 -4.12 4.84 8.22
N ALA A 161 -4.14 4.13 7.09
CA ALA A 161 -3.64 2.77 7.02
C ALA A 161 -2.36 2.71 6.18
N VAL A 162 -1.28 2.19 6.78
CA VAL A 162 -0.04 1.84 6.07
C VAL A 162 -0.23 0.48 5.41
N ILE A 163 -0.20 0.44 4.08
CA ILE A 163 -0.49 -0.77 3.31
C ILE A 163 0.73 -1.42 2.68
N ASP A 164 1.83 -0.68 2.53
CA ASP A 164 3.10 -1.19 2.04
C ASP A 164 4.28 -0.33 2.52
N VAL A 165 5.44 -0.96 2.72
CA VAL A 165 6.70 -0.30 3.13
C VAL A 165 7.84 -0.87 2.30
N ASN A 166 8.50 -0.01 1.53
CA ASN A 166 9.58 -0.37 0.61
C ASN A 166 10.91 0.23 1.07
N TYR A 167 11.95 -0.59 1.14
CA TYR A 167 13.32 -0.10 1.26
C TYR A 167 13.80 0.42 -0.10
N PHE A 168 14.36 1.64 -0.13
CA PHE A 168 14.86 2.28 -1.34
C PHE A 168 13.87 2.19 -2.52
N PRO A 169 12.71 2.90 -2.45
CA PRO A 169 11.74 2.93 -3.54
C PRO A 169 12.27 3.67 -4.78
N GLY A 170 11.47 3.74 -5.84
CA GLY A 170 11.83 4.47 -7.06
C GLY A 170 11.81 6.00 -6.97
N TYR A 171 11.35 6.59 -5.86
CA TYR A 171 11.28 8.05 -5.63
C TYR A 171 10.61 8.88 -6.75
N GLU A 172 9.75 8.25 -7.55
CA GLU A 172 9.11 8.89 -8.69
C GLU A 172 8.15 10.01 -8.24
N GLY A 173 8.37 11.21 -8.77
CA GLY A 173 7.69 12.44 -8.37
C GLY A 173 8.58 13.40 -7.57
N ILE A 174 9.80 12.99 -7.20
CA ILE A 174 10.80 13.85 -6.57
C ILE A 174 11.85 14.24 -7.63
N THR A 175 11.92 15.53 -7.97
CA THR A 175 12.75 16.01 -9.08
C THR A 175 14.23 16.15 -8.74
N ASP A 176 14.57 16.29 -7.47
CA ASP A 176 15.91 16.54 -6.93
C ASP A 176 16.44 15.38 -6.07
N PHE A 177 15.87 14.17 -6.23
CA PHE A 177 16.25 12.99 -5.44
C PHE A 177 17.77 12.74 -5.42
N SER A 178 18.45 12.84 -6.57
CA SER A 178 19.90 12.61 -6.66
C SER A 178 20.71 13.58 -5.78
N THR A 179 20.27 14.84 -5.69
CA THR A 179 20.90 15.85 -4.84
C THR A 179 20.68 15.52 -3.37
N GLN A 180 19.43 15.23 -2.98
CA GLN A 180 19.10 14.88 -1.60
C GLN A 180 19.82 13.60 -1.14
N LEU A 181 19.96 12.62 -2.02
CA LEU A 181 20.73 11.40 -1.76
C LEU A 181 22.22 11.71 -1.56
N PHE A 182 22.79 12.59 -2.39
CA PHE A 182 24.17 13.03 -2.24
C PHE A 182 24.40 13.72 -0.90
N ASP A 183 23.53 14.68 -0.53
CA ASP A 183 23.60 15.40 0.75
C ASP A 183 23.49 14.44 1.94
N LEU A 184 22.59 13.46 1.86
CA LEU A 184 22.46 12.41 2.87
C LEU A 184 23.75 11.59 3.01
N CYS A 185 24.36 11.18 1.89
CA CYS A 185 25.62 10.45 1.90
C CYS A 185 26.75 11.30 2.51
N GLN A 186 26.85 12.58 2.15
CA GLN A 186 27.83 13.51 2.74
C GLN A 186 27.65 13.60 4.26
N HIS A 187 26.42 13.76 4.72
CA HIS A 187 26.08 13.82 6.14
C HIS A 187 26.49 12.55 6.89
N LEU A 188 26.12 11.37 6.37
CA LEU A 188 26.41 10.08 7.00
C LEU A 188 27.91 9.72 6.99
N LEU A 189 28.65 10.17 5.97
CA LEU A 189 30.08 9.93 5.85
C LEU A 189 30.93 11.02 6.55
N HIS A 190 30.29 12.06 7.10
CA HIS A 190 30.96 13.22 7.69
C HIS A 190 31.93 13.94 6.72
N ILE A 191 31.54 14.03 5.45
CA ILE A 191 32.33 14.69 4.40
C ILE A 191 31.75 16.09 4.17
N SER A 192 32.56 17.12 4.43
CA SER A 192 32.27 18.53 4.16
C SER A 192 32.44 18.89 2.70
#